data_AF-A0A7J7Q6U6-F1
#
_entry.id   AF-A0A7J7Q6U6-F1
#
_cell.length_a   1.000
_cell.length_b   1.000
_cell.length_c   1.000
_cell.angle_alpha   90.00
_cell.angle_beta   90.00
_cell.angle_gamma   90.00
#
_symmetry.space_group_name_H-M   'P 1'
#
loop_
_entity.id
_entity.type
_entity.pdbx_description
1 polymer ?
#
loop_
_entity_poly.entity_id
_entity_poly.type
_entity_poly.pdbx_seq_one_letter_code
_entity_poly.pdbx_strand_id
1 'polypeptide(L)'
;MFDCPATCAQRDDMFAEIRSLPGCAEKLRSNLSMADSSIKVLRFVSDDIWGSSGRCLMVSPCIAAFLVKSWDVRNACKHSGAVLPPLSAPLCRLPAAADISSADVASLLQAAFLIMHIRSRAGTGIKHLMYGLPAFSQLNSTEVAQLLRAGAQRCCNGAFAYAFADAFTSLCGLPAAQHLSTEQVLQPLEVVVPHNARCTKALCQLPAAQQLSSEAVAQLLQAAVKARSLQCFEVLSSLAAAQQLSIKSVVQLLEAAVEARSIVGMLFTVTLPAAAQLSSGHVSQALGAALACPKHCHSDSCVAQICQLPAAAMLSSDQVATALEAGM
;
A
#
# COMPACT_ATOMS: atom_id res chain seq x y z
N MET A 1 15.20 24.25 -4.34
CA MET A 1 15.26 23.14 -3.36
C MET A 1 16.21 23.54 -2.25
N PHE A 2 17.49 23.76 -2.56
CA PHE A 2 18.47 24.22 -1.57
C PHE A 2 18.23 25.64 -1.04
N ASP A 3 17.57 26.50 -1.80
CA ASP A 3 17.30 27.89 -1.39
C ASP A 3 15.86 28.11 -0.89
N CYS A 4 15.09 27.04 -0.65
CA CYS A 4 13.72 27.19 -0.17
C CYS A 4 13.71 27.45 1.35
N PRO A 5 13.13 28.57 1.83
CA PRO A 5 13.06 28.85 3.26
C PRO A 5 12.28 27.78 4.04
N ALA A 6 11.26 27.18 3.41
CA ALA A 6 10.42 26.15 4.03
C ALA A 6 11.15 24.83 4.30
N THR A 7 12.32 24.61 3.70
CA THR A 7 13.16 23.42 3.96
C THR A 7 14.42 23.76 4.75
N CYS A 8 14.54 24.98 5.29
CA CYS A 8 15.79 25.45 5.90
C CYS A 8 16.24 24.54 7.05
N ALA A 9 15.36 24.25 8.02
CA ALA A 9 15.68 23.41 9.16
C ALA A 9 16.12 21.99 8.76
N GLN A 10 15.35 21.32 7.89
CA GLN A 10 15.67 19.94 7.48
C GLN A 10 16.93 19.86 6.60
N ARG A 11 17.19 20.92 5.81
CA ARG A 11 18.43 21.06 5.05
C ARG A 11 19.61 21.20 6.00
N ASP A 12 19.46 21.99 7.05
CA ASP A 12 20.52 22.22 8.03
C ASP A 12 20.79 20.95 8.85
N ASP A 13 19.76 20.18 9.20
CA ASP A 13 19.87 18.85 9.84
C ASP A 13 20.63 17.86 8.93
N MET A 14 20.23 17.73 7.66
CA MET A 14 20.93 16.88 6.69
C MET A 14 22.40 17.32 6.54
N PHE A 15 22.67 18.62 6.47
CA PHE A 15 24.04 19.12 6.37
C PHE A 15 24.84 18.85 7.64
N ALA A 16 24.23 18.94 8.82
CA ALA A 16 24.89 18.59 10.09
C ALA A 16 25.27 17.11 10.11
N GLU A 17 24.35 16.24 9.69
CA GLU A 17 24.60 14.80 9.59
C GLU A 17 25.71 14.48 8.59
N ILE A 18 25.68 15.05 7.38
CA ILE A 18 26.75 14.87 6.38
C ILE A 18 28.10 15.37 6.90
N ARG A 19 28.14 16.50 7.64
CA ARG A 19 29.38 17.03 8.23
C ARG A 19 29.95 16.15 9.34
N SER A 20 29.09 15.43 10.06
CA SER A 20 29.51 14.53 11.14
C SER A 20 30.28 13.31 10.63
N LEU A 21 30.18 13.00 9.34
CA LEU A 21 30.81 11.84 8.72
C LEU A 21 32.25 12.16 8.26
N PRO A 22 33.23 11.29 8.56
CA PRO A 22 34.63 11.52 8.18
C PRO A 22 34.81 11.76 6.68
N GLY A 23 35.50 12.84 6.32
CA GLY A 23 35.80 13.20 4.93
C GLY A 23 34.62 13.76 4.11
N CYS A 24 33.41 13.85 4.68
CA CYS A 24 32.22 14.33 3.96
C CYS A 24 32.02 15.85 4.07
N ALA A 25 32.60 16.53 5.07
CA ALA A 25 32.47 17.97 5.25
C ALA A 25 33.07 18.79 4.09
N GLU A 26 34.26 18.41 3.60
CA GLU A 26 34.92 19.04 2.44
C GLU A 26 34.11 18.82 1.15
N LYS A 27 33.59 17.61 0.95
CA LYS A 27 32.75 17.25 -0.21
C LYS A 27 31.44 18.05 -0.22
N LEU A 28 30.79 18.16 0.93
CA LEU A 28 29.60 19.00 1.09
C LEU A 28 29.90 20.45 0.77
N ARG A 29 31.00 21.00 1.28
CA ARG A 29 31.41 22.38 1.01
C ARG A 29 31.64 22.61 -0.48
N SER A 30 32.35 21.69 -1.15
CA SER A 30 32.61 21.73 -2.60
C SER A 30 31.32 21.65 -3.42
N ASN A 31 30.37 20.80 -3.04
CA ASN A 31 29.07 20.72 -3.72
C ASN A 31 28.24 21.99 -3.50
N LEU A 32 28.24 22.56 -2.29
CA LEU A 32 27.49 23.78 -2.00
C LEU A 32 28.04 25.02 -2.70
N SER A 33 29.35 25.08 -2.93
CA SER A 33 30.01 26.20 -3.62
C SER A 33 29.79 26.22 -5.13
N MET A 34 29.17 25.20 -5.73
CA MET A 34 28.89 25.19 -7.16
C MET A 34 27.88 26.29 -7.53
N ALA A 35 27.98 26.87 -8.73
CA ALA A 35 26.99 27.87 -9.18
C ALA A 35 25.70 27.20 -9.73
N ASP A 36 25.85 26.07 -10.42
CA ASP A 36 24.74 25.39 -11.08
C ASP A 36 23.99 24.45 -10.12
N SER A 37 22.72 24.79 -9.86
CA SER A 37 21.84 24.01 -8.98
C SER A 37 21.51 22.61 -9.51
N SER A 38 21.53 22.39 -10.81
CA SER A 38 21.25 21.09 -11.44
C SER A 38 22.41 20.14 -11.19
N ILE A 39 23.63 20.64 -11.33
CA ILE A 39 24.84 19.86 -11.04
C ILE A 39 24.95 19.57 -9.54
N LYS A 40 24.53 20.50 -8.65
CA LYS A 40 24.43 20.22 -7.21
C LYS A 40 23.55 19.01 -6.92
N VAL A 41 22.33 18.97 -7.48
CA VAL A 41 21.40 17.86 -7.25
C VAL A 41 22.01 16.54 -7.72
N LEU A 42 22.55 16.50 -8.95
CA LEU A 42 23.18 15.30 -9.50
C LEU A 42 24.35 14.80 -8.65
N ARG A 43 25.16 15.71 -8.09
CA ARG A 43 26.26 15.34 -7.20
C ARG A 43 25.82 14.88 -5.82
N PHE A 44 24.67 15.35 -5.33
CA PHE A 44 24.09 14.86 -4.08
C PHE A 44 23.56 13.42 -4.21
N VAL A 45 23.04 13.02 -5.38
CA VAL A 45 22.53 11.66 -5.63
C VAL A 45 23.56 10.68 -6.22
N SER A 46 24.76 11.15 -6.57
CA SER A 46 25.81 10.30 -7.15
C SER A 46 26.61 9.58 -6.07
N ASP A 47 26.55 8.25 -6.08
CA ASP A 47 27.28 7.37 -5.16
C ASP A 47 28.81 7.53 -5.26
N ASP A 48 29.31 7.84 -6.45
CA ASP A 48 30.74 8.01 -6.75
C ASP A 48 31.39 9.15 -5.95
N ILE A 49 30.60 10.16 -5.57
CA ILE A 49 31.10 11.36 -4.91
C ILE A 49 31.20 11.15 -3.41
N TRP A 50 30.24 10.44 -2.81
CA TRP A 50 30.26 10.16 -1.38
C TRP A 50 31.16 8.96 -1.05
N GLY A 51 31.40 8.08 -2.01
CA GLY A 51 32.38 6.99 -1.96
C GLY A 51 31.74 5.65 -1.62
N SER A 52 32.21 4.59 -2.28
CA SER A 52 31.72 3.21 -2.12
C SER A 52 32.26 2.47 -0.89
N SER A 53 33.05 3.13 -0.03
CA SER A 53 33.45 2.52 1.25
C SER A 53 32.21 2.45 2.14
N GLY A 54 31.78 1.24 2.51
CA GLY A 54 30.44 0.88 3.01
C GLY A 54 29.84 1.67 4.20
N ARG A 55 30.47 2.75 4.68
CA ARG A 55 29.92 3.70 5.66
C ARG A 55 29.16 4.87 5.00
N CYS A 56 29.45 5.22 3.74
CA CYS A 56 28.71 6.27 3.01
C CYS A 56 27.34 5.80 2.49
N LEU A 57 27.07 4.49 2.57
CA LEU A 57 25.72 3.93 2.39
C LEU A 57 24.69 4.52 3.35
N MET A 58 25.08 5.14 4.48
CA MET A 58 24.16 5.84 5.39
C MET A 58 23.82 7.26 4.94
N VAL A 59 24.68 7.88 4.12
CA VAL A 59 24.43 9.20 3.54
C VAL A 59 23.32 9.12 2.50
N SER A 60 23.25 8.02 1.73
CA SER A 60 22.24 7.83 0.69
C SER A 60 20.79 7.80 1.24
N PRO A 61 20.45 7.10 2.34
CA PRO A 61 19.13 7.17 2.98
C PRO A 61 18.75 8.56 3.49
N CYS A 62 19.66 9.29 4.16
CA CYS A 62 19.34 10.61 4.72
C CYS A 62 19.24 11.68 3.62
N ILE A 63 20.10 11.60 2.59
CA ILE A 63 19.99 12.41 1.38
C ILE A 63 18.70 12.06 0.63
N ALA A 64 18.35 10.78 0.45
CA ALA A 64 17.12 10.36 -0.21
C ALA A 64 15.89 10.86 0.55
N ALA A 65 15.86 10.72 1.87
CA ALA A 65 14.79 11.24 2.71
C ALA A 65 14.66 12.76 2.61
N PHE A 66 15.78 13.49 2.63
CA PHE A 66 15.78 14.94 2.41
C PHE A 66 15.32 15.31 1.00
N LEU A 67 15.78 14.62 -0.04
CA LEU A 67 15.44 14.91 -1.43
C LEU A 67 13.98 14.62 -1.72
N VAL A 68 13.42 13.51 -1.22
CA VAL A 68 11.98 13.23 -1.31
C VAL A 68 11.19 14.35 -0.64
N LYS A 69 11.54 14.69 0.60
CA LYS A 69 10.83 15.74 1.36
C LYS A 69 10.99 17.13 0.74
N SER A 70 12.16 17.46 0.23
CA SER A 70 12.45 18.76 -0.38
C SER A 70 11.90 18.87 -1.80
N TRP A 71 11.76 17.75 -2.51
CA TRP A 71 11.00 17.64 -3.75
C TRP A 71 9.51 17.87 -3.48
N ASP A 72 8.97 17.26 -2.42
CA ASP A 72 7.58 17.49 -1.98
C ASP A 72 7.35 18.96 -1.63
N VAL A 73 8.26 19.58 -0.86
CA VAL A 73 8.17 21.01 -0.50
C VAL A 73 8.37 21.93 -1.71
N ARG A 74 9.27 21.59 -2.64
CA ARG A 74 9.46 22.36 -3.88
C ARG A 74 8.24 22.25 -4.79
N ASN A 75 7.70 21.07 -5.00
CA ASN A 75 6.49 20.86 -5.80
C ASN A 75 5.29 21.54 -5.15
N ALA A 76 5.25 21.49 -3.82
CA ALA A 76 4.39 22.35 -3.05
C ALA A 76 4.58 23.82 -3.50
N CYS A 77 5.73 24.46 -3.31
CA CYS A 77 5.93 25.87 -3.64
C CYS A 77 5.70 26.21 -5.13
N LYS A 78 6.14 25.36 -6.07
CA LYS A 78 6.06 25.60 -7.52
C LYS A 78 4.63 25.58 -8.06
N HIS A 79 3.76 24.76 -7.48
CA HIS A 79 2.36 24.64 -7.90
C HIS A 79 1.38 25.43 -7.02
N SER A 80 1.88 26.22 -6.08
CA SER A 80 1.07 27.12 -5.26
C SER A 80 1.61 28.54 -5.35
N GLY A 81 1.08 29.33 -6.28
CA GLY A 81 1.09 30.79 -6.11
C GLY A 81 0.45 31.07 -4.74
N ALA A 82 1.25 31.58 -3.80
CA ALA A 82 0.94 31.76 -2.39
C ALA A 82 0.49 30.48 -1.65
N VAL A 83 1.36 29.96 -0.77
CA VAL A 83 0.96 28.99 0.26
C VAL A 83 0.08 29.71 1.27
N LEU A 84 -1.22 29.77 1.02
CA LEU A 84 -2.16 29.96 2.11
C LEU A 84 -2.02 28.72 3.02
N PRO A 85 -1.81 28.89 4.34
CA PRO A 85 -1.86 27.77 5.27
C PRO A 85 -3.19 27.03 5.08
N PRO A 86 -3.24 25.70 5.26
CA PRO A 86 -4.48 24.95 5.11
C PRO A 86 -5.56 25.59 5.98
N LEU A 87 -6.53 26.25 5.33
CA LEU A 87 -7.59 27.00 6.00
C LEU A 87 -8.47 26.07 6.86
N SER A 88 -8.38 24.76 6.66
CA SER A 88 -9.12 23.76 7.43
C SER A 88 -8.89 23.88 8.95
N ALA A 89 -7.64 24.11 9.41
CA ALA A 89 -7.37 24.19 10.84
C ALA A 89 -8.01 25.44 11.50
N PRO A 90 -7.87 26.67 10.95
CA PRO A 90 -8.61 27.83 11.43
C PRO A 90 -10.13 27.67 11.34
N LEU A 91 -10.65 27.09 10.25
CA LEU A 91 -12.09 26.90 10.06
C LEU A 91 -12.68 25.97 11.13
N CYS A 92 -11.97 24.89 11.50
CA CYS A 92 -12.41 23.98 12.56
C CYS A 92 -12.41 24.62 13.97
N ARG A 93 -11.77 25.79 14.16
CA ARG A 93 -11.75 26.51 15.44
C ARG A 93 -12.86 27.55 15.57
N LEU A 94 -13.63 27.79 14.51
CA LEU A 94 -14.75 28.73 14.57
C LEU A 94 -15.87 28.14 15.44
N PRO A 95 -16.58 28.94 16.27
CA PRO A 95 -17.70 28.45 17.06
C PRO A 95 -18.77 27.75 16.22
N ALA A 96 -19.05 28.26 15.01
CA ALA A 96 -19.99 27.67 14.07
C ALA A 96 -19.59 26.25 13.59
N ALA A 97 -18.33 25.84 13.76
CA ALA A 97 -17.91 24.47 13.45
C ALA A 97 -18.50 23.44 14.43
N ALA A 98 -18.89 23.87 15.63
CA ALA A 98 -19.57 23.03 16.61
C ALA A 98 -21.04 22.75 16.22
N ASP A 99 -21.65 23.62 15.41
CA ASP A 99 -23.05 23.51 14.97
C ASP A 99 -23.19 22.69 13.67
N ILE A 100 -22.09 22.22 13.08
CA ILE A 100 -22.12 21.40 11.87
C ILE A 100 -22.65 20.01 12.22
N SER A 101 -23.69 19.56 11.51
CA SER A 101 -24.28 18.24 11.72
C SER A 101 -23.34 17.12 11.23
N SER A 102 -23.53 15.88 11.72
CA SER A 102 -22.77 14.72 11.21
C SER A 102 -22.96 14.52 9.71
N ALA A 103 -24.17 14.76 9.19
CA ALA A 103 -24.49 14.66 7.77
C ALA A 103 -23.75 15.71 6.92
N ASP A 104 -23.60 16.93 7.43
CA ASP A 104 -22.80 17.97 6.79
C ASP A 104 -21.31 17.63 6.82
N VAL A 105 -20.80 17.08 7.93
CA VAL A 105 -19.42 16.57 8.01
C VAL A 105 -19.20 15.45 6.98
N ALA A 106 -20.13 14.51 6.87
CA ALA A 106 -20.06 13.43 5.88
C ALA A 106 -20.03 13.99 4.45
N SER A 107 -20.90 14.94 4.14
CA SER A 107 -20.96 15.60 2.83
C SER A 107 -19.66 16.36 2.51
N LEU A 108 -19.11 17.08 3.50
CA LEU A 108 -17.84 17.80 3.37
C LEU A 108 -16.66 16.83 3.14
N LEU A 109 -16.60 15.72 3.87
CA LEU A 109 -15.55 14.71 3.69
C LEU A 109 -15.68 14.00 2.34
N GLN A 110 -16.90 13.68 1.91
CA GLN A 110 -17.15 13.11 0.59
C GLN A 110 -16.72 14.07 -0.53
N ALA A 111 -17.09 15.35 -0.43
CA ALA A 111 -16.64 16.39 -1.36
C ALA A 111 -15.11 16.53 -1.34
N ALA A 112 -14.48 16.48 -0.16
CA ALA A 112 -13.03 16.51 -0.03
C ALA A 112 -12.38 15.32 -0.75
N PHE A 113 -12.92 14.10 -0.62
CA PHE A 113 -12.44 12.92 -1.35
C PHE A 113 -12.58 13.07 -2.88
N LEU A 114 -13.63 13.74 -3.37
CA LEU A 114 -13.79 14.04 -4.79
C LEU A 114 -12.78 15.07 -5.30
N ILE A 115 -12.57 16.15 -4.56
CA ILE A 115 -11.70 17.27 -4.97
C ILE A 115 -10.22 16.89 -4.92
N MET A 116 -9.82 15.94 -4.05
CA MET A 116 -8.43 15.49 -3.93
C MET A 116 -7.77 15.10 -5.25
N HIS A 117 -8.55 14.62 -6.22
CA HIS A 117 -8.04 14.23 -7.54
C HIS A 117 -7.34 15.38 -8.28
N ILE A 118 -7.69 16.63 -7.98
CA ILE A 118 -7.19 17.80 -8.71
C ILE A 118 -5.89 18.34 -8.09
N ARG A 119 -5.64 18.10 -6.80
CA ARG A 119 -4.54 18.76 -6.08
C ARG A 119 -3.86 17.83 -5.07
N SER A 120 -2.57 17.57 -5.32
CA SER A 120 -1.61 16.76 -4.52
C SER A 120 -1.57 17.02 -3.00
N ARG A 121 -2.24 18.04 -2.45
CA ARG A 121 -2.14 18.46 -1.05
C ARG A 121 -3.39 18.22 -0.19
N ALA A 122 -4.46 17.67 -0.74
CA ALA A 122 -5.73 17.61 -0.01
C ALA A 122 -5.72 16.62 1.19
N GLY A 123 -4.75 15.69 1.25
CA GLY A 123 -4.67 14.71 2.33
C GLY A 123 -4.50 15.29 3.74
N THR A 124 -3.73 16.37 3.91
CA THR A 124 -3.62 17.06 5.22
C THR A 124 -4.90 17.80 5.57
N GLY A 125 -5.59 18.36 4.57
CA GLY A 125 -6.88 19.02 4.74
C GLY A 125 -7.93 18.08 5.32
N ILE A 126 -8.04 16.85 4.79
CA ILE A 126 -8.97 15.83 5.29
C ILE A 126 -8.70 15.48 6.74
N LYS A 127 -7.43 15.24 7.11
CA LYS A 127 -7.08 14.98 8.51
C LYS A 127 -7.53 16.10 9.43
N HIS A 128 -7.30 17.35 9.05
CA HIS A 128 -7.76 18.49 9.85
C HIS A 128 -9.27 18.56 9.98
N LEU A 129 -10.03 18.25 8.92
CA LEU A 129 -11.49 18.17 9.00
C LEU A 129 -11.94 17.05 9.95
N MET A 130 -11.33 15.87 9.86
CA MET A 130 -11.67 14.71 10.70
C MET A 130 -11.37 14.96 12.19
N TYR A 131 -10.20 15.51 12.50
CA TYR A 131 -9.80 15.77 13.89
C TYR A 131 -10.33 17.09 14.46
N GLY A 132 -10.72 18.02 13.59
CA GLY A 132 -11.11 19.37 13.97
C GLY A 132 -12.62 19.56 14.15
N LEU A 133 -13.45 18.73 13.52
CA LEU A 133 -14.91 18.85 13.59
C LEU A 133 -15.48 17.89 14.66
N PRO A 134 -16.11 18.39 15.74
CA PRO A 134 -16.65 17.53 16.80
C PRO A 134 -17.65 16.48 16.29
N ALA A 135 -18.47 16.86 15.32
CA ALA A 135 -19.47 15.99 14.71
C ALA A 135 -18.87 14.83 13.89
N PHE A 136 -17.56 14.82 13.60
CA PHE A 136 -16.89 13.68 12.98
C PHE A 136 -17.00 12.40 13.84
N SER A 137 -16.94 12.56 15.17
CA SER A 137 -17.11 11.44 16.11
C SER A 137 -18.57 10.95 16.23
N GLN A 138 -19.52 11.72 15.67
CA GLN A 138 -20.96 11.47 15.71
C GLN A 138 -21.49 10.86 14.41
N LEU A 139 -20.62 10.57 13.44
CA LEU A 139 -21.02 9.92 12.19
C LEU A 139 -21.71 8.58 12.48
N ASN A 140 -22.82 8.32 11.82
CA ASN A 140 -23.52 7.03 11.91
C ASN A 140 -22.91 5.98 10.97
N SER A 141 -23.31 4.71 11.12
CA SER A 141 -22.73 3.61 10.34
C SER A 141 -22.97 3.75 8.84
N THR A 142 -24.11 4.29 8.43
CA THR A 142 -24.43 4.56 7.01
C THR A 142 -23.49 5.61 6.41
N GLU A 143 -23.27 6.72 7.12
CA GLU A 143 -22.35 7.79 6.71
C GLU A 143 -20.91 7.26 6.62
N VAL A 144 -20.46 6.49 7.62
CA VAL A 144 -19.13 5.86 7.60
C VAL A 144 -18.99 4.90 6.43
N ALA A 145 -20.00 4.05 6.15
CA ALA A 145 -19.98 3.14 5.01
C ALA A 145 -19.85 3.88 3.67
N GLN A 146 -20.58 4.98 3.51
CA GLN A 146 -20.52 5.80 2.30
C GLN A 146 -19.15 6.48 2.14
N LEU A 147 -18.57 6.99 3.24
CA LEU A 147 -17.23 7.59 3.23
C LEU A 147 -16.14 6.55 2.95
N LEU A 148 -16.24 5.35 3.51
CA LEU A 148 -15.32 4.25 3.20
C LEU A 148 -15.44 3.85 1.72
N ARG A 149 -16.65 3.74 1.16
CA ARG A 149 -16.82 3.43 -0.26
C ARG A 149 -16.24 4.52 -1.16
N ALA A 150 -16.60 5.78 -0.90
CA ALA A 150 -16.09 6.93 -1.65
C ALA A 150 -14.55 7.00 -1.54
N GLY A 151 -14.04 6.69 -0.37
CA GLY A 151 -12.62 6.68 -0.11
C GLY A 151 -11.87 5.54 -0.80
N ALA A 152 -12.42 4.33 -0.76
CA ALA A 152 -11.89 3.17 -1.44
C ALA A 152 -11.74 3.43 -2.95
N GLN A 153 -12.78 3.97 -3.59
CA GLN A 153 -12.77 4.34 -5.01
C GLN A 153 -11.66 5.36 -5.37
N ARG A 154 -11.19 6.13 -4.39
CA ARG A 154 -10.14 7.13 -4.58
C ARG A 154 -8.74 6.61 -4.22
N CYS A 155 -8.63 5.60 -3.36
CA CYS A 155 -7.36 4.93 -3.02
C CYS A 155 -6.64 4.35 -4.24
N CYS A 156 -7.41 3.96 -5.26
CA CYS A 156 -6.94 3.16 -6.39
C CYS A 156 -6.14 3.97 -7.44
N ASN A 157 -6.15 5.31 -7.36
CA ASN A 157 -5.68 6.19 -8.43
C ASN A 157 -4.34 6.89 -8.12
N GLY A 158 -3.28 6.12 -7.91
CA GLY A 158 -1.90 6.59 -8.09
C GLY A 158 -1.13 7.05 -6.84
N ALA A 159 -0.19 7.98 -7.03
CA ALA A 159 0.88 8.36 -6.09
C ALA A 159 0.43 8.90 -4.71
N PHE A 160 -0.88 9.09 -4.50
CA PHE A 160 -1.45 9.66 -3.27
C PHE A 160 -2.04 8.62 -2.31
N ALA A 161 -1.85 7.32 -2.59
CA ALA A 161 -2.37 6.22 -1.78
C ALA A 161 -2.02 6.32 -0.28
N TYR A 162 -0.85 6.87 0.07
CA TYR A 162 -0.39 6.98 1.46
C TYR A 162 -1.18 7.96 2.31
N ALA A 163 -1.40 9.18 1.81
CA ALA A 163 -2.15 10.20 2.54
C ALA A 163 -3.61 9.78 2.76
N PHE A 164 -4.15 9.05 1.79
CA PHE A 164 -5.47 8.47 1.86
C PHE A 164 -5.56 7.40 2.95
N ALA A 165 -4.58 6.51 3.04
CA ALA A 165 -4.60 5.39 3.97
C ALA A 165 -4.73 5.83 5.44
N ASP A 166 -4.16 6.97 5.82
CA ASP A 166 -4.32 7.50 7.18
C ASP A 166 -5.76 7.94 7.46
N ALA A 167 -6.36 8.73 6.56
CA ALA A 167 -7.76 9.15 6.71
C ALA A 167 -8.69 7.93 6.70
N PHE A 168 -8.42 6.95 5.85
CA PHE A 168 -9.17 5.71 5.81
C PHE A 168 -9.07 4.91 7.12
N THR A 169 -7.87 4.81 7.68
CA THR A 169 -7.64 4.16 8.99
C THR A 169 -8.41 4.89 10.09
N SER A 170 -8.41 6.23 10.08
CA SER A 170 -9.18 7.03 11.02
C SER A 170 -10.70 6.81 10.90
N LEU A 171 -11.23 6.61 9.68
CA LEU A 171 -12.65 6.24 9.49
C LEU A 171 -12.95 4.85 10.07
N CYS A 172 -12.09 3.85 9.85
CA CYS A 172 -12.25 2.52 10.44
C CYS A 172 -12.16 2.52 11.97
N GLY A 173 -11.49 3.52 12.57
CA GLY A 173 -11.38 3.69 14.01
C GLY A 173 -12.62 4.30 14.69
N LEU A 174 -13.62 4.75 13.93
CA LEU A 174 -14.83 5.35 14.51
C LEU A 174 -15.70 4.29 15.21
N PRO A 175 -16.42 4.64 16.29
CA PRO A 175 -17.38 3.74 16.93
C PRO A 175 -18.42 3.19 15.95
N ALA A 176 -18.94 4.05 15.07
CA ALA A 176 -19.90 3.63 14.04
C ALA A 176 -19.34 2.64 13.01
N ALA A 177 -18.02 2.60 12.81
CA ALA A 177 -17.38 1.61 11.94
C ALA A 177 -17.47 0.18 12.54
N GLN A 178 -17.57 0.06 13.87
CA GLN A 178 -17.72 -1.21 14.56
C GLN A 178 -19.10 -1.85 14.38
N HIS A 179 -20.09 -1.06 13.93
CA HIS A 179 -21.47 -1.46 13.69
C HIS A 179 -21.81 -1.61 12.20
N LEU A 180 -20.79 -1.64 11.33
CA LEU A 180 -21.00 -1.90 9.90
C LEU A 180 -21.48 -3.33 9.69
N SER A 181 -22.29 -3.54 8.66
CA SER A 181 -22.64 -4.88 8.16
C SER A 181 -21.50 -5.48 7.31
N THR A 182 -21.55 -6.79 7.11
CA THR A 182 -20.65 -7.52 6.20
C THR A 182 -20.67 -6.92 4.80
N GLU A 183 -21.85 -6.57 4.28
CA GLU A 183 -22.02 -6.01 2.94
C GLU A 183 -21.43 -4.60 2.83
N GLN A 184 -21.56 -3.79 3.88
CA GLN A 184 -20.98 -2.44 3.93
C GLN A 184 -19.45 -2.45 3.98
N VAL A 185 -18.83 -3.51 4.50
CA VAL A 185 -17.36 -3.68 4.52
C VAL A 185 -16.84 -4.40 3.27
N LEU A 186 -17.61 -5.32 2.70
CA LEU A 186 -17.23 -6.06 1.50
C LEU A 186 -17.03 -5.13 0.30
N GLN A 187 -17.95 -4.20 0.06
CA GLN A 187 -17.88 -3.29 -1.09
C GLN A 187 -16.60 -2.42 -1.12
N PRO A 188 -16.17 -1.74 -0.04
CA PRO A 188 -14.89 -1.04 -0.05
C PRO A 188 -13.69 -2.01 -0.13
N LEU A 189 -13.77 -3.22 0.44
CA LEU A 189 -12.71 -4.24 0.31
C LEU A 189 -12.48 -4.63 -1.15
N GLU A 190 -13.52 -4.95 -1.90
CA GLU A 190 -13.44 -5.31 -3.33
C GLU A 190 -12.70 -4.24 -4.14
N VAL A 191 -12.85 -2.98 -3.76
CA VAL A 191 -12.21 -1.84 -4.41
C VAL A 191 -10.76 -1.64 -3.94
N VAL A 192 -10.45 -1.76 -2.65
CA VAL A 192 -9.08 -1.46 -2.15
C VAL A 192 -8.10 -2.62 -2.29
N VAL A 193 -8.58 -3.87 -2.31
CA VAL A 193 -7.72 -5.06 -2.33
C VAL A 193 -6.75 -5.08 -3.52
N PRO A 194 -7.14 -4.69 -4.74
CA PRO A 194 -6.19 -4.64 -5.85
C PRO A 194 -5.09 -3.57 -5.71
N HIS A 195 -5.24 -2.60 -4.81
CA HIS A 195 -4.46 -1.35 -4.86
C HIS A 195 -3.75 -0.94 -3.58
N ASN A 196 -4.29 -1.25 -2.39
CA ASN A 196 -3.78 -0.66 -1.15
C ASN A 196 -3.93 -1.59 0.06
N ALA A 197 -2.82 -2.26 0.40
CA ALA A 197 -2.78 -3.19 1.53
C ALA A 197 -3.00 -2.55 2.89
N ARG A 198 -2.67 -1.26 3.06
CA ARG A 198 -2.90 -0.56 4.32
C ARG A 198 -4.39 -0.32 4.55
N CYS A 199 -5.11 0.08 3.50
CA CYS A 199 -6.57 0.20 3.55
C CYS A 199 -7.24 -1.17 3.74
N THR A 200 -6.78 -2.20 3.02
CA THR A 200 -7.25 -3.59 3.21
C THR A 200 -7.08 -4.03 4.65
N LYS A 201 -5.91 -3.81 5.26
CA LYS A 201 -5.64 -4.13 6.66
C LYS A 201 -6.57 -3.40 7.62
N ALA A 202 -6.79 -2.11 7.43
CA ALA A 202 -7.69 -1.33 8.27
C ALA A 202 -9.15 -1.84 8.20
N LEU A 203 -9.64 -2.21 7.01
CA LEU A 203 -10.98 -2.80 6.87
C LEU A 203 -11.05 -4.20 7.47
N CYS A 204 -10.03 -5.04 7.27
CA CYS A 204 -9.98 -6.39 7.81
C CYS A 204 -9.98 -6.40 9.34
N GLN A 205 -9.58 -5.31 10.01
CA GLN A 205 -9.65 -5.19 11.47
C GLN A 205 -11.07 -4.94 12.01
N LEU A 206 -12.04 -4.61 11.14
CA LEU A 206 -13.42 -4.39 11.55
C LEU A 206 -14.13 -5.72 11.90
N PRO A 207 -15.02 -5.74 12.91
CA PRO A 207 -15.75 -6.96 13.30
C PRO A 207 -16.49 -7.61 12.13
N ALA A 208 -17.12 -6.80 11.26
CA ALA A 208 -17.83 -7.30 10.10
C ALA A 208 -16.92 -7.97 9.05
N ALA A 209 -15.65 -7.54 8.92
CA ALA A 209 -14.70 -8.23 8.04
C ALA A 209 -14.35 -9.62 8.56
N GLN A 210 -14.30 -9.79 9.89
CA GLN A 210 -14.05 -11.08 10.53
C GLN A 210 -15.21 -12.07 10.36
N GLN A 211 -16.38 -11.58 9.96
CA GLN A 211 -17.60 -12.36 9.72
C GLN A 211 -17.86 -12.61 8.22
N LEU A 212 -16.94 -12.20 7.34
CA LEU A 212 -17.07 -12.50 5.91
C LEU A 212 -17.12 -14.00 5.66
N SER A 213 -17.91 -14.41 4.69
CA SER A 213 -17.96 -15.81 4.27
C SER A 213 -16.65 -16.24 3.60
N SER A 214 -16.35 -17.55 3.63
CA SER A 214 -15.20 -18.11 2.92
C SER A 214 -15.26 -17.83 1.42
N GLU A 215 -16.46 -17.79 0.82
CA GLU A 215 -16.65 -17.42 -0.58
C GLU A 215 -16.26 -15.96 -0.86
N ALA A 216 -16.70 -15.02 -0.03
CA ALA A 216 -16.31 -13.61 -0.18
C ALA A 216 -14.79 -13.44 -0.03
N VAL A 217 -14.17 -14.12 0.95
CA VAL A 217 -12.72 -14.07 1.14
C VAL A 217 -11.98 -14.72 -0.03
N ALA A 218 -12.50 -15.82 -0.62
CA ALA A 218 -11.92 -16.41 -1.81
C ALA A 218 -11.90 -15.43 -3.00
N GLN A 219 -12.99 -14.70 -3.21
CA GLN A 219 -13.10 -13.70 -4.28
C GLN A 219 -12.12 -12.53 -4.04
N LEU A 220 -11.99 -12.04 -2.80
CA LEU A 220 -11.02 -11.01 -2.45
C LEU A 220 -9.57 -11.50 -2.63
N LEU A 221 -9.25 -12.72 -2.21
CA LEU A 221 -7.93 -13.32 -2.43
C LEU A 221 -7.64 -13.44 -3.94
N GLN A 222 -8.62 -13.86 -4.74
CA GLN A 222 -8.47 -13.95 -6.19
C GLN A 222 -8.20 -12.57 -6.81
N ALA A 223 -8.90 -11.53 -6.34
CA ALA A 223 -8.64 -10.15 -6.76
C ALA A 223 -7.21 -9.69 -6.38
N ALA A 224 -6.74 -10.03 -5.17
CA ALA A 224 -5.37 -9.72 -4.74
C ALA A 224 -4.33 -10.44 -5.62
N VAL A 225 -4.55 -11.71 -5.96
CA VAL A 225 -3.70 -12.50 -6.86
C VAL A 225 -3.61 -11.87 -8.25
N LYS A 226 -4.76 -11.54 -8.85
CA LYS A 226 -4.83 -10.91 -10.17
C LYS A 226 -4.14 -9.55 -10.20
N ALA A 227 -4.26 -8.79 -9.11
CA ALA A 227 -3.56 -7.52 -8.93
C ALA A 227 -2.09 -7.65 -8.53
N ARG A 228 -1.61 -8.90 -8.30
CA ARG A 228 -0.27 -9.20 -7.78
C ARG A 228 0.05 -8.47 -6.46
N SER A 229 -0.98 -8.24 -5.64
CA SER A 229 -0.87 -7.52 -4.38
C SER A 229 -0.60 -8.49 -3.22
N LEU A 230 0.69 -8.78 -3.01
CA LEU A 230 1.17 -9.69 -1.95
C LEU A 230 0.61 -9.34 -0.56
N GLN A 231 0.77 -8.07 -0.19
CA GLN A 231 0.43 -7.61 1.16
C GLN A 231 -1.08 -7.70 1.41
N CYS A 232 -1.91 -7.48 0.38
CA CYS A 232 -3.35 -7.70 0.51
C CYS A 232 -3.67 -9.19 0.68
N PHE A 233 -3.02 -10.06 -0.09
CA PHE A 233 -3.21 -11.51 0.03
C PHE A 233 -2.88 -12.00 1.44
N GLU A 234 -1.74 -11.57 2.00
CA GLU A 234 -1.30 -11.93 3.34
C GLU A 234 -2.31 -11.48 4.41
N VAL A 235 -2.77 -10.23 4.33
CA VAL A 235 -3.80 -9.70 5.24
C VAL A 235 -5.10 -10.51 5.14
N LEU A 236 -5.59 -10.78 3.93
CA LEU A 236 -6.83 -11.53 3.71
C LEU A 236 -6.70 -13.00 4.16
N SER A 237 -5.52 -13.61 4.00
CA SER A 237 -5.25 -14.99 4.42
C SER A 237 -5.25 -15.16 5.94
N SER A 238 -5.06 -14.06 6.69
CA SER A 238 -5.16 -14.07 8.15
C SER A 238 -6.59 -14.13 8.69
N LEU A 239 -7.60 -13.91 7.83
CA LEU A 239 -9.01 -14.00 8.23
C LEU A 239 -9.39 -15.46 8.52
N ALA A 240 -10.24 -15.67 9.54
CA ALA A 240 -10.70 -17.01 9.91
C ALA A 240 -11.37 -17.74 8.74
N ALA A 241 -12.13 -17.03 7.91
CA ALA A 241 -12.78 -17.56 6.72
C ALA A 241 -11.80 -18.04 5.62
N ALA A 242 -10.57 -17.49 5.56
CA ALA A 242 -9.53 -17.99 4.67
C ALA A 242 -9.03 -19.39 5.09
N GLN A 243 -9.04 -19.67 6.39
CA GLN A 243 -8.65 -20.97 6.94
C GLN A 243 -9.72 -22.06 6.67
N GLN A 244 -10.93 -21.65 6.28
CA GLN A 244 -12.08 -22.50 5.98
C GLN A 244 -12.35 -22.61 4.47
N LEU A 245 -11.41 -22.18 3.63
CA LEU A 245 -11.56 -22.30 2.19
C LEU A 245 -11.69 -23.75 1.76
N SER A 246 -12.57 -23.99 0.78
CA SER A 246 -12.70 -25.31 0.17
C SER A 246 -11.49 -25.61 -0.72
N ILE A 247 -11.23 -26.90 -0.96
CA ILE A 247 -10.22 -27.35 -1.94
C ILE A 247 -10.51 -26.71 -3.31
N LYS A 248 -11.78 -26.64 -3.71
CA LYS A 248 -12.20 -26.01 -4.97
C LYS A 248 -11.76 -24.55 -5.05
N SER A 249 -11.95 -23.78 -3.98
CA SER A 249 -11.54 -22.37 -3.92
C SER A 249 -10.01 -22.23 -4.01
N VAL A 250 -9.25 -23.11 -3.34
CA VAL A 250 -7.78 -23.11 -3.41
C VAL A 250 -7.29 -23.44 -4.82
N VAL A 251 -7.91 -24.41 -5.50
CA VAL A 251 -7.59 -24.73 -6.91
C VAL A 251 -7.84 -23.51 -7.80
N GLN A 252 -8.99 -22.84 -7.65
CA GLN A 252 -9.30 -21.63 -8.41
C GLN A 252 -8.32 -20.47 -8.14
N LEU A 253 -7.81 -20.35 -6.90
CA LEU A 253 -6.78 -19.37 -6.55
C LEU A 253 -5.43 -19.72 -7.19
N LEU A 254 -5.05 -21.00 -7.24
CA LEU A 254 -3.84 -21.46 -7.93
C LEU A 254 -3.94 -21.18 -9.43
N GLU A 255 -5.07 -21.52 -10.06
CA GLU A 255 -5.33 -21.24 -11.48
C GLU A 255 -5.24 -19.74 -11.78
N ALA A 256 -5.86 -18.90 -10.95
CA ALA A 256 -5.78 -17.45 -11.09
C ALA A 256 -4.34 -16.93 -10.90
N ALA A 257 -3.55 -17.54 -10.02
CA ALA A 257 -2.15 -17.16 -9.81
C ALA A 257 -1.26 -17.54 -10.98
N VAL A 258 -1.50 -18.70 -11.57
CA VAL A 258 -0.87 -19.16 -12.81
C VAL A 258 -1.21 -18.20 -13.96
N GLU A 259 -2.49 -17.90 -14.17
CA GLU A 259 -2.96 -17.00 -15.23
C GLU A 259 -2.36 -15.59 -15.07
N ALA A 260 -2.38 -15.08 -13.84
CA ALA A 260 -1.78 -13.79 -13.51
C ALA A 260 -0.24 -13.80 -13.52
N ARG A 261 0.40 -14.96 -13.73
CA ARG A 261 1.85 -15.18 -13.59
C ARG A 261 2.40 -14.62 -12.27
N SER A 262 1.64 -14.81 -11.21
CA SER A 262 1.91 -14.30 -9.87
C SER A 262 2.53 -15.41 -9.03
N ILE A 263 3.87 -15.51 -9.03
CA ILE A 263 4.59 -16.45 -8.16
C ILE A 263 4.14 -16.28 -6.72
N VAL A 264 3.99 -15.03 -6.29
CA VAL A 264 3.59 -14.73 -4.93
C VAL A 264 2.17 -15.25 -4.65
N GLY A 265 1.25 -15.09 -5.61
CA GLY A 265 -0.08 -15.69 -5.51
C GLY A 265 0.00 -17.21 -5.37
N MET A 266 0.84 -17.88 -6.16
CA MET A 266 1.02 -19.33 -6.06
C MET A 266 1.60 -19.73 -4.69
N LEU A 267 2.68 -19.08 -4.27
CA LEU A 267 3.37 -19.32 -3.00
C LEU A 267 2.42 -19.21 -1.81
N PHE A 268 1.62 -18.15 -1.73
CA PHE A 268 0.72 -17.97 -0.60
C PHE A 268 -0.55 -18.81 -0.71
N THR A 269 -0.95 -19.21 -1.92
CA THR A 269 -2.09 -20.13 -2.07
C THR A 269 -1.72 -21.53 -1.57
N VAL A 270 -0.48 -21.98 -1.78
CA VAL A 270 -0.01 -23.29 -1.27
C VAL A 270 0.19 -23.33 0.24
N THR A 271 0.24 -22.17 0.93
CA THR A 271 0.30 -22.11 2.40
C THR A 271 -1.08 -22.14 3.06
N LEU A 272 -2.17 -22.06 2.29
CA LEU A 272 -3.53 -22.18 2.85
C LEU A 272 -3.78 -23.61 3.34
N PRO A 273 -4.48 -23.83 4.46
CA PRO A 273 -4.66 -25.18 5.04
C PRO A 273 -5.26 -26.20 4.07
N ALA A 274 -6.22 -25.77 3.23
CA ALA A 274 -6.86 -26.64 2.26
C ALA A 274 -5.92 -27.07 1.11
N ALA A 275 -4.75 -26.42 0.93
CA ALA A 275 -3.74 -26.85 -0.03
C ALA A 275 -3.13 -28.22 0.33
N ALA A 276 -3.11 -28.57 1.62
CA ALA A 276 -2.64 -29.88 2.08
C ALA A 276 -3.52 -31.05 1.58
N GLN A 277 -4.75 -30.77 1.14
CA GLN A 277 -5.71 -31.75 0.65
C GLN A 277 -5.80 -31.77 -0.89
N LEU A 278 -4.89 -31.08 -1.59
CA LEU A 278 -4.84 -31.12 -3.06
C LEU A 278 -4.52 -32.53 -3.55
N SER A 279 -5.02 -32.87 -4.76
CA SER A 279 -4.66 -34.11 -5.44
C SER A 279 -3.30 -33.95 -6.15
N SER A 280 -2.65 -35.07 -6.47
CA SER A 280 -1.42 -35.05 -7.29
C SER A 280 -1.64 -34.41 -8.66
N GLY A 281 -2.85 -34.54 -9.23
CA GLY A 281 -3.23 -33.86 -10.48
C GLY A 281 -3.19 -32.33 -10.37
N HIS A 282 -3.77 -31.76 -9.31
CA HIS A 282 -3.71 -30.31 -9.08
C HIS A 282 -2.27 -29.82 -8.86
N VAL A 283 -1.47 -30.59 -8.12
CA VAL A 283 -0.05 -30.26 -7.88
C VAL A 283 0.77 -30.32 -9.17
N SER A 284 0.56 -31.34 -10.01
CA SER A 284 1.22 -31.48 -11.32
C SER A 284 0.92 -30.29 -12.23
N GLN A 285 -0.36 -29.86 -12.30
CA GLN A 285 -0.77 -28.70 -13.08
C GLN A 285 -0.13 -27.40 -12.56
N ALA A 286 -0.14 -27.18 -11.24
CA ALA A 286 0.51 -26.01 -10.64
C ALA A 286 2.02 -25.99 -10.89
N LEU A 287 2.67 -27.16 -10.82
CA LEU A 287 4.10 -27.32 -11.09
C LEU A 287 4.45 -26.99 -12.56
N GLY A 288 3.70 -27.55 -13.51
CA GLY A 288 3.90 -27.27 -14.93
C GLY A 288 3.72 -25.78 -15.25
N ALA A 289 2.72 -25.14 -14.65
CA ALA A 289 2.51 -23.70 -14.80
C ALA A 289 3.61 -22.83 -14.17
N ALA A 290 4.14 -23.22 -13.01
CA ALA A 290 5.26 -22.53 -12.38
C ALA A 290 6.54 -22.63 -13.22
N LEU A 291 6.78 -23.79 -13.84
CA LEU A 291 7.92 -24.04 -14.73
C LEU A 291 7.78 -23.32 -16.08
N ALA A 292 6.57 -23.20 -16.62
CA ALA A 292 6.29 -22.45 -17.84
C ALA A 292 6.47 -20.92 -17.70
N CYS A 293 6.67 -20.42 -16.48
CA CYS A 293 6.79 -18.99 -16.22
C CYS A 293 8.20 -18.49 -16.64
N PRO A 294 8.32 -17.40 -17.43
CA PRO A 294 9.62 -16.96 -17.99
C PRO A 294 10.71 -16.70 -16.95
N LYS A 295 11.99 -16.96 -17.31
CA LYS A 295 13.22 -16.94 -16.47
C LYS A 295 13.48 -15.71 -15.58
N HIS A 296 12.69 -14.65 -15.68
CA HIS A 296 12.80 -13.46 -14.83
C HIS A 296 11.98 -13.54 -13.54
N CYS A 297 11.29 -14.65 -13.31
CA CYS A 297 10.51 -14.89 -12.12
C CYS A 297 11.28 -15.89 -11.23
N HIS A 298 11.22 -15.75 -9.90
CA HIS A 298 11.88 -16.63 -8.93
C HIS A 298 11.25 -18.05 -8.91
N SER A 299 11.28 -18.74 -10.05
CA SER A 299 10.64 -20.04 -10.30
C SER A 299 11.06 -21.09 -9.27
N ASP A 300 12.33 -21.09 -8.88
CA ASP A 300 12.90 -22.11 -8.00
C ASP A 300 12.24 -22.13 -6.62
N SER A 301 11.91 -20.95 -6.08
CA SER A 301 11.21 -20.85 -4.78
C SER A 301 9.79 -21.37 -4.88
N CYS A 302 9.08 -21.05 -5.97
CA CYS A 302 7.72 -21.52 -6.20
C CYS A 302 7.66 -23.03 -6.38
N VAL A 303 8.54 -23.56 -7.22
CA VAL A 303 8.68 -25.00 -7.49
C VAL A 303 9.00 -25.74 -6.19
N ALA A 304 9.97 -25.25 -5.42
CA ALA A 304 10.33 -25.87 -4.13
C ALA A 304 9.15 -25.92 -3.15
N GLN A 305 8.28 -24.92 -3.15
CA GLN A 305 7.12 -24.83 -2.25
C GLN A 305 5.96 -25.71 -2.71
N ILE A 306 5.71 -25.78 -4.02
CA ILE A 306 4.75 -26.73 -4.60
C ILE A 306 5.20 -28.17 -4.32
N CYS A 307 6.50 -28.46 -4.41
CA CYS A 307 7.07 -29.77 -4.09
C CYS A 307 7.00 -30.14 -2.59
N GLN A 308 6.73 -29.19 -1.69
CA GLN A 308 6.52 -29.46 -0.26
C GLN A 308 5.08 -29.89 0.06
N LEU A 309 4.15 -29.78 -0.89
CA LEU A 309 2.77 -30.23 -0.67
C LEU A 309 2.73 -31.76 -0.52
N PRO A 310 1.88 -32.31 0.37
CA PRO A 310 1.76 -33.76 0.56
C PRO A 310 1.48 -34.52 -0.74
N ALA A 311 0.66 -33.96 -1.62
CA ALA A 311 0.34 -34.55 -2.92
C ALA A 311 1.51 -34.57 -3.92
N ALA A 312 2.56 -33.78 -3.71
CA ALA A 312 3.76 -33.81 -4.55
C ALA A 312 4.49 -35.16 -4.42
N ALA A 313 4.47 -35.77 -3.23
CA ALA A 313 5.03 -37.11 -3.01
C ALA A 313 4.24 -38.22 -3.75
N MET A 314 3.03 -37.92 -4.23
CA MET A 314 2.16 -38.83 -4.96
C MET A 314 2.19 -38.61 -6.49
N LEU A 315 3.09 -37.75 -6.98
CA LEU A 315 3.23 -37.51 -8.42
C LEU A 315 3.77 -38.77 -9.11
N SER A 316 3.14 -39.17 -10.21
CA SER A 316 3.68 -40.22 -11.08
C SER A 316 4.85 -39.70 -11.91
N SER A 317 5.65 -40.62 -12.47
CA SER A 317 6.71 -40.27 -13.44
C SER A 317 6.17 -39.46 -14.62
N ASP A 318 4.99 -39.83 -15.12
CA ASP A 318 4.36 -39.17 -16.27
C ASP A 318 3.94 -37.74 -15.92
N GLN A 319 3.38 -37.53 -14.72
CA GLN A 319 3.01 -36.20 -14.23
C GLN A 319 4.21 -35.26 -14.06
N VAL A 320 5.35 -35.81 -13.61
CA VAL A 320 6.59 -35.04 -13.48
C VAL A 320 7.15 -34.72 -14.87
N ALA A 321 7.17 -35.69 -15.79
CA ALA A 321 7.63 -35.48 -17.16
C ALA A 321 6.79 -34.39 -17.87
N THR A 322 5.46 -34.47 -17.80
CA THR A 322 4.56 -33.45 -18.36
C THR A 322 4.78 -32.07 -17.75
N ALA A 323 5.01 -31.97 -16.44
CA ALA A 323 5.29 -30.69 -15.79
C ALA A 323 6.63 -30.08 -16.26
N LEU A 324 7.66 -30.91 -16.45
CA LEU A 324 8.96 -30.48 -16.98
C LEU A 324 8.88 -30.04 -18.44
N GLU A 325 8.15 -30.79 -19.28
CA GLU A 325 7.90 -30.44 -20.69
C GLU A 325 7.20 -29.10 -20.83
N ALA A 326 6.26 -28.77 -19.93
CA ALA A 326 5.59 -27.47 -19.93
C ALA A 326 6.54 -26.28 -19.65
N GLY A 327 7.70 -26.54 -19.02
CA GLY A 327 8.68 -25.51 -18.64
C GLY A 327 9.84 -25.29 -19.62
N MET A 328 9.99 -26.15 -20.63
CA MET A 328 11.05 -26.06 -21.65
C MET A 328 10.65 -25.14 -22.80
#